data_AF-A0A8H4PTE4-F1
#
_entry.id   AF-A0A8H4PTE4-F1
#
_cell.length_a   1.000
_cell.length_b   1.000
_cell.length_c   1.000
_cell.angle_alpha   90.00
_cell.angle_beta   90.00
_cell.angle_gamma   90.00
#
_symmetry.space_group_name_H-M   'P 1'
#
loop_
_entity.id
_entity.type
_entity.pdbx_description
1 polymer ?
#
loop_
_entity_poly.entity_id
_entity_poly.type
_entity_poly.pdbx_seq_one_letter_code
_entity_poly.pdbx_strand_id
1 'polypeptide(L)'
;MKDANATEVLETLRQAQASHELSIIKLSEPIISYTPGAAQDSRQRGSDASNTPLEGSTPASLEADLAHYAELFAKLRFSYVEQVTKEKFIRAIVGDPPMIVSMQENLDLEKENGEAKAQLKMRKLQVADMVAELEKMGRELSRRYERVQKETTQLAELPGKTEELEAQVAVLRAAQDASGPNPNLYLPLAKTLDLVAKGRAEQHHLARELAALQAKVPRKAKEADRLRAELQPLETKLQHSAEAARDAQRRKEAALGGLADDLEQRARWWRASEGVLREVLNIQN
;
A
#
# COMPACT_ATOMS: atom_id res chain seq x y z
N MET A 1 -3.02 21.92 -17.13
CA MET A 1 -4.33 22.12 -17.80
C MET A 1 -5.42 21.16 -17.30
N LYS A 2 -5.10 19.97 -16.76
CA LYS A 2 -6.14 19.07 -16.21
C LYS A 2 -6.57 19.45 -14.80
N ASP A 3 -5.69 20.03 -14.00
CA ASP A 3 -5.96 20.36 -12.59
C ASP A 3 -6.87 21.59 -12.44
N ALA A 4 -6.74 22.55 -13.36
CA ALA A 4 -7.63 23.72 -13.45
C ALA A 4 -9.12 23.30 -13.57
N ASN A 5 -9.40 22.25 -14.35
CA ASN A 5 -10.77 21.74 -14.49
C ASN A 5 -11.29 21.11 -13.19
N ALA A 6 -10.45 20.42 -12.41
CA ALA A 6 -10.86 19.79 -11.17
C ALA A 6 -11.17 20.82 -10.07
N THR A 7 -10.34 21.87 -9.98
CA THR A 7 -10.56 22.98 -9.05
C THR A 7 -11.78 23.81 -9.42
N GLU A 8 -12.02 24.08 -10.71
CA GLU A 8 -13.23 24.77 -11.18
C GLU A 8 -14.51 23.95 -10.89
N VAL A 9 -14.46 22.62 -11.08
CA VAL A 9 -15.56 21.74 -10.74
C VAL A 9 -15.83 21.73 -9.24
N LEU A 10 -14.81 21.73 -8.38
CA LEU A 10 -15.00 21.81 -6.93
C LEU A 10 -15.64 23.14 -6.49
N GLU A 11 -15.19 24.26 -7.05
CA GLU A 11 -15.73 25.58 -6.71
C GLU A 11 -17.19 25.71 -7.17
N THR A 12 -17.53 25.22 -8.36
CA THR A 12 -18.93 25.17 -8.82
C THR A 12 -19.80 24.25 -7.95
N LEU A 13 -19.27 23.10 -7.50
CA LEU A 13 -19.95 22.21 -6.56
C LEU A 13 -20.19 22.85 -5.20
N ARG A 14 -19.19 23.57 -4.67
CA ARG A 14 -19.31 24.33 -3.41
C ARG A 14 -20.34 25.44 -3.50
N GLN A 15 -20.37 26.18 -4.62
CA GLN A 15 -21.38 27.21 -4.87
C GLN A 15 -22.79 26.60 -4.99
N ALA A 16 -22.91 25.45 -5.66
CA ALA A 16 -24.18 24.72 -5.77
C ALA A 16 -24.66 24.20 -4.40
N GLN A 17 -23.76 23.72 -3.54
CA GLN A 17 -24.08 23.27 -2.18
C GLN A 17 -24.45 24.45 -1.26
N ALA A 18 -23.73 25.56 -1.34
CA ALA A 18 -24.01 26.75 -0.54
C ALA A 18 -25.35 27.41 -0.91
N SER A 19 -25.72 27.38 -2.19
CA SER A 19 -27.03 27.88 -2.64
C SER A 19 -28.19 26.97 -2.24
N HIS A 20 -27.94 25.67 -2.02
CA HIS A 20 -28.97 24.67 -1.72
C HIS A 20 -28.60 23.88 -0.46
N GLU A 21 -28.48 24.55 0.68
CA GLU A 21 -28.37 23.86 1.98
C GLU A 21 -29.66 23.08 2.26
N LEU A 22 -29.60 21.77 2.05
CA LEU A 22 -30.68 20.82 2.34
C LEU A 22 -30.80 20.64 3.87
N SER A 23 -31.43 21.58 4.54
CA SER A 23 -31.86 21.43 5.93
C SER A 23 -33.34 21.07 5.97
N ILE A 24 -33.68 20.03 6.73
CA ILE A 24 -35.08 19.62 6.98
C ILE A 24 -35.92 20.82 7.45
N ILE A 25 -35.31 21.70 8.25
CA ILE A 25 -35.96 22.91 8.78
C ILE A 25 -36.28 23.90 7.66
N LYS A 26 -35.32 24.20 6.77
CA LYS A 26 -35.52 25.08 5.60
C LYS A 26 -36.53 24.50 4.60
N LEU A 27 -36.54 23.18 4.42
CA LEU A 27 -37.49 22.48 3.55
C LEU A 27 -38.91 22.44 4.13
N SER A 28 -39.05 22.53 5.45
CA SER A 28 -40.35 22.52 6.14
C SER A 28 -41.01 23.91 6.26
N GLU A 29 -40.23 24.99 6.13
CA GLU A 29 -40.71 26.38 6.23
C GLU A 29 -41.88 26.71 5.26
N PRO A 30 -41.88 26.27 3.99
CA PRO A 30 -43.01 26.48 3.08
C PRO A 30 -44.28 25.71 3.48
N ILE A 31 -44.13 24.58 4.17
CA ILE A 31 -45.26 23.74 4.61
C ILE A 31 -45.94 24.39 5.82
N ILE A 32 -45.15 24.95 6.74
CA ILE A 32 -45.64 25.64 7.94
C ILE A 32 -46.35 26.94 7.53
N SER A 33 -45.77 27.69 6.60
CA SER A 33 -46.32 28.98 6.14
C SER A 33 -47.57 28.85 5.26
N TYR A 34 -47.84 27.68 4.66
CA TYR A 34 -49.08 27.43 3.91
C TYR A 34 -50.27 27.06 4.79
N THR A 35 -50.13 26.99 6.12
CA THR A 35 -51.29 26.78 7.01
C THR A 35 -52.20 28.03 6.96
N PRO A 36 -53.36 27.97 6.28
CA PRO A 36 -54.20 29.14 6.07
C PRO A 36 -55.00 29.36 7.35
N GLY A 37 -54.42 30.12 8.27
CA GLY A 37 -55.02 30.46 9.57
C GLY A 37 -54.09 31.22 10.52
N ALA A 38 -52.77 31.09 10.37
CA ALA A 38 -51.82 31.71 11.29
C ALA A 38 -51.61 33.23 11.09
N ALA A 39 -51.98 33.78 9.92
CA ALA A 39 -51.62 35.16 9.56
C ALA A 39 -52.72 36.23 9.79
N GLN A 40 -53.94 35.86 10.24
CA GLN A 40 -55.04 36.86 10.31
C GLN A 40 -55.79 37.02 11.64
N ASP A 41 -55.50 36.25 12.70
CA ASP A 41 -56.15 36.46 14.00
C ASP A 41 -55.15 36.56 15.15
N SER A 42 -54.52 37.72 15.30
CA SER A 42 -53.73 38.12 16.48
C SER A 42 -54.59 38.42 17.73
N ARG A 43 -55.74 37.75 17.87
CA ARG A 43 -56.62 37.78 19.06
C ARG A 43 -57.02 36.38 19.54
N GLN A 44 -56.16 35.38 19.34
CA GLN A 44 -56.39 34.04 19.89
C GLN A 44 -56.08 33.99 21.40
N ARG A 45 -57.11 33.61 22.16
CA ARG A 45 -57.07 33.20 23.56
C ARG A 45 -55.94 32.18 23.77
N GLY A 46 -55.08 32.41 24.76
CA GLY A 46 -53.89 31.59 25.07
C GLY A 46 -54.19 30.22 25.70
N SER A 47 -54.96 29.37 25.01
CA SER A 47 -55.21 27.99 25.41
C SER A 47 -54.86 26.97 24.32
N ASP A 48 -54.14 27.38 23.28
CA ASP A 48 -53.71 26.49 22.21
C ASP A 48 -52.27 25.99 22.48
N ALA A 49 -52.14 24.72 22.86
CA ALA A 49 -50.85 24.05 23.09
C ALA A 49 -50.06 23.84 21.78
N SER A 50 -50.62 24.22 20.63
CA SER A 50 -50.03 24.04 19.29
C SER A 50 -49.01 25.12 18.91
N ASN A 51 -48.81 26.15 19.73
CA ASN A 51 -48.05 27.36 19.34
C ASN A 51 -46.67 27.47 20.01
N THR A 52 -46.02 26.34 20.33
CA THR A 52 -44.59 26.36 20.66
C THR A 52 -43.79 26.57 19.39
N PRO A 53 -43.03 27.69 19.25
CA PRO A 53 -42.21 27.90 18.07
C PRO A 53 -41.24 26.72 17.93
N LEU A 54 -41.20 26.12 16.73
CA LEU A 54 -40.33 25.00 16.35
C LEU A 54 -38.81 25.34 16.38
N GLU A 55 -38.41 26.38 17.12
CA GLU A 55 -37.01 26.77 17.32
C GLU A 55 -36.30 25.70 18.18
N GLY A 56 -35.73 24.70 17.53
CA GLY A 56 -34.92 23.65 18.18
C GLY A 56 -35.43 22.21 17.99
N SER A 57 -36.39 21.98 17.10
CA SER A 57 -36.85 20.63 16.79
C SER A 57 -35.75 19.79 16.14
N THR A 58 -35.24 18.81 16.87
CA THR A 58 -34.37 17.76 16.30
C THR A 58 -35.26 16.68 15.69
N PRO A 59 -34.78 15.88 14.71
CA PRO A 59 -35.60 14.84 14.10
C PRO A 59 -36.20 13.85 15.11
N ALA A 60 -35.48 13.60 16.21
CA ALA A 60 -35.95 12.76 17.31
C ALA A 60 -37.01 13.43 18.20
N SER A 61 -37.00 14.75 18.35
CA SER A 61 -38.05 15.45 19.12
C SER A 61 -39.36 15.51 18.34
N LEU A 62 -39.31 15.62 17.01
CA LEU A 62 -40.51 15.60 16.16
C LEU A 62 -41.31 14.31 16.28
N GLU A 63 -40.64 13.16 16.38
CA GLU A 63 -41.33 11.87 16.55
C GLU A 63 -42.05 11.77 17.89
N ALA A 64 -41.40 12.26 18.96
CA ALA A 64 -42.00 12.33 20.30
C ALA A 64 -43.20 13.30 20.32
N ASP A 65 -43.09 14.45 19.67
CA ASP A 65 -44.16 15.43 19.55
C ASP A 65 -45.35 14.86 18.78
N LEU A 66 -45.11 14.19 17.64
CA LEU A 66 -46.17 13.54 16.85
C LEU A 66 -46.90 12.45 17.65
N ALA A 67 -46.17 11.65 18.44
CA ALA A 67 -46.78 10.66 19.32
C ALA A 67 -47.63 11.32 20.42
N HIS A 68 -47.12 12.40 21.03
CA HIS A 68 -47.85 13.17 22.03
C HIS A 68 -49.14 13.78 21.46
N TYR A 69 -49.07 14.42 20.30
CA TYR A 69 -50.24 14.99 19.63
C TYR A 69 -51.25 13.93 19.22
N ALA A 70 -50.81 12.77 18.73
CA ALA A 70 -51.71 11.67 18.41
C ALA A 70 -52.51 11.21 19.64
N GLU A 71 -51.86 11.09 20.80
CA GLU A 71 -52.52 10.75 22.05
C GLU A 71 -53.46 11.86 22.54
N LEU A 72 -53.02 13.13 22.49
CA LEU A 72 -53.83 14.29 22.85
C LEU A 72 -55.09 14.39 22.00
N PHE A 73 -54.97 14.28 20.68
CA PHE A 73 -56.10 14.32 19.76
C PHE A 73 -57.02 13.11 19.92
N ALA A 74 -56.48 11.92 20.22
CA ALA A 74 -57.32 10.77 20.53
C ALA A 74 -58.18 11.01 21.79
N LYS A 75 -57.59 11.58 22.85
CA LYS A 75 -58.30 11.95 24.08
C LYS A 75 -59.33 13.06 23.83
N LEU A 76 -58.94 14.09 23.08
CA LEU A 76 -59.83 15.20 22.76
C LEU A 76 -61.01 14.75 21.89
N ARG A 77 -60.77 13.89 20.91
CA ARG A 77 -61.82 13.29 20.08
C ARG A 77 -62.81 12.49 20.93
N PHE A 78 -62.32 11.69 21.88
CA PHE A 78 -63.18 10.92 22.79
C PHE A 78 -64.04 11.85 23.65
N SER A 79 -63.42 12.84 24.32
CA SER A 79 -64.10 13.81 25.16
C SER A 79 -65.15 14.62 24.38
N TYR A 80 -64.80 15.09 23.18
CA TYR A 80 -65.72 15.85 22.33
C TYR A 80 -66.92 15.01 21.89
N VAL A 81 -66.70 13.79 21.40
CA VAL A 81 -67.80 12.91 20.98
C VAL A 81 -68.70 12.58 22.18
N GLU A 82 -68.12 12.30 23.34
CA GLU A 82 -68.88 12.05 24.57
C GLU A 82 -69.70 13.29 24.99
N GLN A 83 -69.11 14.48 24.97
CA GLN A 83 -69.82 15.70 25.37
C GLN A 83 -70.94 16.05 24.39
N VAL A 84 -70.67 16.00 23.08
CA VAL A 84 -71.68 16.30 22.05
C VAL A 84 -72.81 15.28 22.08
N THR A 85 -72.51 14.00 22.32
CA THR A 85 -73.56 12.97 22.44
C THR A 85 -74.39 13.16 23.70
N LYS A 86 -73.78 13.48 24.84
CA LYS A 86 -74.49 13.84 26.07
C LYS A 86 -75.40 15.06 25.87
N GLU A 87 -74.89 16.12 25.25
CA GLU A 87 -75.67 17.33 24.98
C GLU A 87 -76.83 17.04 24.03
N LYS A 88 -76.58 16.36 22.90
CA LYS A 88 -77.62 15.98 21.94
C LYS A 88 -78.69 15.10 22.58
N PHE A 89 -78.30 14.16 23.44
CA PHE A 89 -79.23 13.30 24.16
C PHE A 89 -80.12 14.09 25.13
N ILE A 90 -79.52 14.97 25.95
CA ILE A 90 -80.28 15.83 26.87
C ILE A 90 -81.23 16.73 26.08
N ARG A 91 -80.76 17.33 24.98
CA ARG A 91 -81.58 18.20 24.13
C ARG A 91 -82.72 17.45 23.45
N ALA A 92 -82.51 16.19 23.06
CA ALA A 92 -83.55 15.36 22.47
C ALA A 92 -84.66 14.99 23.46
N ILE A 93 -84.33 14.82 24.75
CA ILE A 93 -85.30 14.47 25.81
C ILE A 93 -85.98 15.71 26.41
N VAL A 94 -85.24 16.81 26.56
CA VAL A 94 -85.72 18.04 27.23
C VAL A 94 -86.26 19.07 26.24
N GLY A 95 -85.93 18.95 24.94
CA GLY A 95 -86.40 19.86 23.90
C GLY A 95 -87.91 19.72 23.63
N ASP A 96 -88.56 20.87 23.40
CA ASP A 96 -89.97 20.94 23.01
C ASP A 96 -90.07 21.55 21.59
N PRO A 97 -90.47 20.79 20.55
CA PRO A 97 -90.96 19.41 20.59
C PRO A 97 -89.85 18.34 20.69
N PRO A 98 -90.15 17.15 21.24
CA PRO A 98 -89.17 16.08 21.40
C PRO A 98 -88.65 15.59 20.05
N MET A 99 -87.33 15.43 19.93
CA MET A 99 -86.70 14.99 18.69
C MET A 99 -86.84 13.48 18.54
N ILE A 100 -87.79 13.03 17.72
CA ILE A 100 -88.01 11.61 17.40
C ILE A 100 -87.26 11.30 16.11
N VAL A 101 -86.18 10.54 16.19
CA VAL A 101 -85.44 10.07 15.01
C VAL A 101 -86.29 9.04 14.28
N SER A 102 -86.63 9.31 13.02
CA SER A 102 -87.42 8.37 12.23
C SER A 102 -86.54 7.23 11.67
N MET A 103 -87.14 6.07 11.39
CA MET A 103 -86.43 4.95 10.77
C MET A 103 -85.86 5.35 9.40
N GLN A 104 -86.57 6.23 8.67
CA GLN A 104 -86.14 6.72 7.37
C GLN A 104 -84.88 7.60 7.48
N GLU A 105 -84.84 8.51 8.45
CA GLU A 105 -83.65 9.34 8.73
C GLU A 105 -82.43 8.49 9.09
N ASN A 106 -82.62 7.42 9.88
CA ASN A 106 -81.53 6.49 10.19
C ASN A 106 -81.00 5.78 8.95
N LEU A 107 -81.88 5.31 8.05
CA LEU A 107 -81.47 4.66 6.81
C LEU A 107 -80.72 5.61 5.88
N ASP A 108 -81.13 6.88 5.81
CA ASP A 108 -80.48 7.87 4.97
C ASP A 108 -79.12 8.30 5.56
N LEU A 109 -79.02 8.46 6.89
CA LEU A 109 -77.74 8.67 7.58
C LEU A 109 -76.79 7.48 7.47
N GLU A 110 -77.29 6.25 7.43
CA GLU A 110 -76.47 5.05 7.20
C GLU A 110 -75.85 5.04 5.79
N LYS A 111 -76.62 5.45 4.77
CA LYS A 111 -76.12 5.58 3.39
C LYS A 111 -75.06 6.67 3.30
N GLU A 112 -75.34 7.87 3.81
CA GLU A 112 -74.38 8.99 3.81
C GLU A 112 -73.09 8.63 4.56
N ASN A 113 -73.20 7.99 5.73
CA ASN A 113 -72.02 7.51 6.46
C ASN A 113 -71.27 6.41 5.70
N GLY A 114 -71.97 5.55 4.95
CA GLY A 114 -71.37 4.54 4.09
C GLY A 114 -70.52 5.17 2.99
N GLU A 115 -71.06 6.17 2.30
CA GLU A 115 -70.36 6.93 1.26
C GLU A 115 -69.16 7.69 1.83
N ALA A 116 -69.35 8.41 2.94
CA ALA A 116 -68.28 9.14 3.61
C ALA A 116 -67.16 8.19 4.10
N LYS A 117 -67.49 7.01 4.63
CA LYS A 117 -66.51 5.98 5.01
C LYS A 117 -65.75 5.43 3.81
N ALA A 118 -66.41 5.20 2.69
CA ALA A 118 -65.77 4.74 1.47
C ALA A 118 -64.78 5.79 0.94
N GLN A 119 -65.19 7.06 0.89
CA GLN A 119 -64.31 8.18 0.51
C GLN A 119 -63.12 8.31 1.46
N LEU A 120 -63.35 8.25 2.78
CA LEU A 120 -62.28 8.31 3.77
C LEU A 120 -61.29 7.15 3.60
N LYS A 121 -61.77 5.93 3.33
CA LYS A 121 -60.91 4.77 3.09
C LYS A 121 -60.04 4.96 1.84
N MET A 122 -60.61 5.46 0.76
CA MET A 122 -59.87 5.77 -0.46
C MET A 122 -58.80 6.83 -0.22
N ARG A 123 -59.13 7.92 0.48
CA ARG A 123 -58.16 8.97 0.82
C ARG A 123 -57.05 8.47 1.74
N LYS A 124 -57.37 7.61 2.71
CA LYS A 124 -56.36 6.98 3.59
C LYS A 124 -55.38 6.13 2.80
N LEU A 125 -55.86 5.35 1.82
CA LEU A 125 -54.99 4.57 0.95
C LEU A 125 -54.09 5.49 0.10
N GLN A 126 -54.65 6.53 -0.52
CA GLN A 126 -53.87 7.52 -1.28
C GLN A 126 -52.77 8.17 -0.43
N VAL A 127 -53.08 8.58 0.81
CA VAL A 127 -52.08 9.16 1.71
C VAL A 127 -51.03 8.12 2.10
N ALA A 128 -51.42 6.88 2.39
CA ALA A 128 -50.47 5.82 2.71
C ALA A 128 -49.51 5.53 1.54
N ASP A 129 -50.02 5.49 0.32
CA ASP A 129 -49.21 5.29 -0.89
C ASP A 129 -48.24 6.46 -1.10
N MET A 130 -48.71 7.71 -0.96
CA MET A 130 -47.85 8.89 -1.05
C MET A 130 -46.75 8.90 0.01
N VAL A 131 -47.06 8.51 1.26
CA VAL A 131 -46.06 8.42 2.33
C VAL A 131 -45.01 7.36 2.00
N ALA A 132 -45.42 6.19 1.51
CA ALA A 132 -44.49 5.14 1.10
C ALA A 132 -43.58 5.58 -0.06
N GLU A 133 -44.11 6.31 -1.04
CA GLU A 133 -43.30 6.88 -2.12
C GLU A 133 -42.32 7.94 -1.61
N LEU A 134 -42.77 8.84 -0.73
CA LEU A 134 -41.91 9.85 -0.11
C LEU A 134 -40.77 9.23 0.71
N GLU A 135 -41.06 8.17 1.48
CA GLU A 135 -40.02 7.45 2.21
C GLU A 135 -39.00 6.80 1.28
N LYS A 136 -39.45 6.20 0.18
CA LYS A 136 -38.57 5.59 -0.82
C LYS A 136 -37.68 6.66 -1.46
N MET A 137 -38.26 7.78 -1.89
CA MET A 137 -37.52 8.91 -2.47
C MET A 137 -36.55 9.52 -1.46
N GLY A 138 -36.94 9.66 -0.19
CA GLY A 138 -36.08 10.17 0.88
C GLY A 138 -34.85 9.27 1.11
N ARG A 139 -35.04 7.95 1.15
CA ARG A 139 -33.94 6.98 1.27
C ARG A 139 -32.99 7.02 0.07
N GLU A 140 -33.54 7.13 -1.14
CA GLU A 140 -32.74 7.24 -2.35
C GLU A 140 -31.93 8.55 -2.40
N LEU A 141 -32.56 9.67 -2.06
CA LEU A 141 -31.92 10.98 -1.99
C LEU A 141 -30.79 10.99 -0.96
N SER A 142 -31.00 10.42 0.23
CA SER A 142 -29.97 10.28 1.26
C SER A 142 -28.74 9.53 0.74
N ARG A 143 -28.93 8.39 0.06
CA ARG A 143 -27.83 7.61 -0.53
C ARG A 143 -27.09 8.39 -1.63
N ARG A 144 -27.81 9.12 -2.47
CA ARG A 144 -27.22 9.96 -3.53
C ARG A 144 -26.41 11.11 -2.92
N TYR A 145 -26.95 11.74 -1.89
CA TYR A 145 -26.27 12.83 -1.17
C TYR A 145 -24.97 12.35 -0.51
N GLU A 146 -24.99 11.22 0.20
CA GLU A 146 -23.78 10.62 0.79
C GLU A 146 -22.73 10.29 -0.26
N ARG A 147 -23.14 9.80 -1.44
CA ARG A 147 -22.23 9.53 -2.55
C ARG A 147 -21.56 10.81 -3.05
N VAL A 148 -22.34 11.85 -3.33
CA VAL A 148 -21.82 13.14 -3.80
C VAL A 148 -20.86 13.74 -2.77
N GLN A 149 -21.17 13.64 -1.48
CA GLN A 149 -20.28 14.07 -0.40
C GLN A 149 -18.94 13.33 -0.44
N LYS A 150 -18.95 12.00 -0.54
CA LYS A 150 -17.72 11.19 -0.66
C LYS A 150 -16.92 11.50 -1.93
N GLU A 151 -17.58 11.70 -3.06
CA GLU A 151 -16.92 12.04 -4.32
C GLU A 151 -16.31 13.45 -4.25
N THR A 152 -16.98 14.38 -3.57
CA THR A 152 -16.48 15.76 -3.38
C THR A 152 -15.26 15.79 -2.48
N THR A 153 -15.22 15.00 -1.40
CA THR A 153 -14.00 14.89 -0.56
C THR A 153 -12.85 14.26 -1.32
N GLN A 154 -13.11 13.20 -2.10
CA GLN A 154 -12.09 12.59 -2.96
C GLN A 154 -11.55 13.59 -3.98
N LEU A 155 -12.42 14.34 -4.65
CA LEU A 155 -12.04 15.35 -5.62
C LEU A 155 -11.20 16.46 -4.98
N ALA A 156 -11.48 16.83 -3.73
CA ALA A 156 -10.69 17.81 -2.99
C ALA A 156 -9.28 17.31 -2.61
N GLU A 157 -9.10 16.01 -2.39
CA GLU A 157 -7.80 15.41 -2.04
C GLU A 157 -6.91 15.13 -3.27
N LEU A 158 -7.51 14.89 -4.44
CA LEU A 158 -6.79 14.46 -5.64
C LEU A 158 -5.71 15.47 -6.10
N PRO A 159 -5.96 16.79 -6.16
CA PRO A 159 -4.95 17.77 -6.58
C PRO A 159 -3.68 17.72 -5.72
N GLY A 160 -3.82 17.60 -4.39
CA GLY A 160 -2.67 17.49 -3.49
C GLY A 160 -1.87 16.21 -3.73
N LYS A 161 -2.56 15.08 -3.95
CA LYS A 161 -1.90 13.80 -4.27
C LYS A 161 -1.19 13.84 -5.63
N THR A 162 -1.75 14.54 -6.62
CA THR A 162 -1.09 14.71 -7.92
C THR A 162 0.15 15.58 -7.81
N GLU A 163 0.09 16.69 -7.08
CA GLU A 163 1.26 17.54 -6.83
C GLU A 163 2.38 16.79 -6.09
N GLU A 164 2.01 15.98 -5.08
CA GLU A 164 2.95 15.14 -4.36
C GLU A 164 3.62 14.10 -5.28
N LEU A 165 2.84 13.41 -6.11
CA LEU A 165 3.36 12.44 -7.08
C LEU A 165 4.25 13.12 -8.14
N GLU A 166 3.87 14.31 -8.61
CA GLU A 166 4.68 15.08 -9.55
C GLU A 166 6.01 15.51 -8.94
N ALA A 167 6.00 15.96 -7.68
CA ALA A 167 7.22 16.28 -6.93
C ALA A 167 8.11 15.04 -6.75
N GLN A 168 7.54 13.88 -6.38
CA GLN A 168 8.29 12.62 -6.28
C GLN A 168 8.88 12.21 -7.63
N VAL A 169 8.13 12.32 -8.72
CA VAL A 169 8.62 12.03 -10.08
C VAL A 169 9.75 12.99 -10.46
N ALA A 170 9.66 14.28 -10.13
CA ALA A 170 10.72 15.25 -10.38
C ALA A 170 11.99 14.92 -9.60
N VAL A 171 11.87 14.53 -8.32
CA VAL A 171 12.98 14.07 -7.49
C VAL A 171 13.62 12.81 -8.07
N LEU A 172 12.83 11.83 -8.48
CA LEU A 172 13.33 10.59 -9.09
C LEU A 172 14.03 10.85 -10.42
N ARG A 173 13.51 11.76 -11.25
CA ARG A 173 14.17 12.19 -12.49
C ARG A 173 15.48 12.91 -12.21
N ALA A 174 15.49 13.85 -11.27
CA ALA A 174 16.72 14.53 -10.87
C ALA A 174 17.77 13.56 -10.30
N ALA A 175 17.36 12.57 -9.51
CA ALA A 175 18.24 11.51 -9.02
C ALA A 175 18.73 10.60 -10.16
N GLN A 176 17.90 10.36 -11.17
CA GLN A 176 18.30 9.64 -12.38
C GLN A 176 19.33 10.41 -13.21
N ASP A 177 19.16 11.73 -13.35
CA ASP A 177 20.07 12.61 -14.10
C ASP A 177 21.38 12.91 -13.34
N ALA A 178 21.36 12.89 -12.00
CA ALA A 178 22.50 13.21 -11.15
C ALA A 178 23.40 12.00 -10.81
N SER A 179 22.95 10.78 -11.08
CA SER A 179 23.71 9.59 -10.71
C SER A 179 24.85 9.34 -11.70
N GLY A 180 25.97 8.81 -11.21
CA GLY A 180 27.28 8.83 -11.85
C GLY A 180 27.51 7.91 -13.08
N PRO A 181 28.79 7.67 -13.44
CA PRO A 181 29.26 7.29 -14.79
C PRO A 181 28.96 5.84 -15.24
N ASN A 182 28.08 5.10 -14.55
CA ASN A 182 27.78 3.70 -14.89
C ASN A 182 26.50 3.59 -15.74
N PRO A 183 26.61 3.52 -17.09
CA PRO A 183 25.45 3.46 -18.00
C PRO A 183 24.53 2.25 -17.76
N ASN A 184 25.03 1.20 -17.10
CA ASN A 184 24.26 -0.01 -16.80
C ASN A 184 23.21 0.19 -15.69
N LEU A 185 23.31 1.26 -14.89
CA LEU A 185 22.34 1.57 -13.84
C LEU A 185 21.11 2.35 -14.35
N TYR A 186 21.16 2.87 -15.58
CA TYR A 186 20.07 3.64 -16.22
C TYR A 186 19.28 2.82 -17.25
N LEU A 187 19.50 1.52 -17.28
CA LEU A 187 18.83 0.66 -18.24
C LEU A 187 17.38 0.43 -17.83
N PRO A 188 16.42 0.45 -18.77
CA PRO A 188 15.06 0.00 -18.53
C PRO A 188 15.04 -1.40 -17.93
N LEU A 189 14.03 -1.70 -17.10
CA LEU A 189 13.91 -2.96 -16.36
C LEU A 189 14.14 -4.21 -17.23
N ALA A 190 13.65 -4.21 -18.48
CA ALA A 190 13.89 -5.31 -19.41
C ALA A 190 15.38 -5.54 -19.69
N LYS A 191 16.13 -4.46 -19.96
CA LYS A 191 17.56 -4.52 -20.27
C LYS A 191 18.41 -4.86 -19.03
N THR A 192 18.00 -4.45 -17.83
CA THR A 192 18.70 -4.86 -16.60
C THR A 192 18.50 -6.34 -16.31
N LEU A 193 17.30 -6.87 -16.53
CA LEU A 193 17.03 -8.31 -16.41
C LEU A 193 17.88 -9.12 -17.40
N ASP A 194 18.04 -8.66 -18.63
CA ASP A 194 18.90 -9.30 -19.63
C ASP A 194 20.38 -9.30 -19.20
N LEU A 195 20.88 -8.18 -18.66
CA LEU A 195 22.25 -8.11 -18.14
C LEU A 195 22.46 -9.04 -16.93
N VAL A 196 21.49 -9.10 -16.02
CA VAL A 196 21.54 -10.01 -14.87
C VAL A 196 21.53 -11.47 -15.34
N ALA A 197 20.74 -11.81 -16.35
CA ALA A 197 20.73 -13.15 -16.92
C ALA A 197 22.07 -13.51 -17.56
N LYS A 198 22.68 -12.60 -18.32
CA LYS A 198 24.04 -12.78 -18.89
C LYS A 198 25.09 -12.96 -17.81
N GLY A 199 25.11 -12.09 -16.79
CA GLY A 199 26.04 -12.20 -15.67
C GLY A 199 25.89 -13.51 -14.91
N ARG A 200 24.66 -14.00 -14.70
CA ARG A 200 24.43 -15.32 -14.09
C ARG A 200 24.93 -16.46 -14.96
N ALA A 201 24.74 -16.39 -16.28
CA ALA A 201 25.25 -17.40 -17.21
C ALA A 201 26.79 -17.45 -17.19
N GLU A 202 27.45 -16.29 -17.18
CA GLU A 202 28.91 -16.18 -17.06
C GLU A 202 29.42 -16.72 -15.72
N GLN A 203 28.76 -16.37 -14.62
CA GLN A 203 29.08 -16.93 -13.30
C GLN A 203 28.96 -18.45 -13.26
N HIS A 204 27.90 -19.01 -13.86
CA HIS A 204 27.75 -20.46 -13.97
C HIS A 204 28.80 -21.10 -14.87
N HIS A 205 29.21 -20.44 -15.96
CA HIS A 205 30.29 -20.90 -16.82
C HIS A 205 31.62 -20.94 -16.06
N LEU A 206 32.01 -19.83 -15.43
CA LEU A 206 33.24 -19.74 -14.64
C LEU A 206 33.25 -20.74 -13.48
N ALA A 207 32.10 -20.95 -12.81
CA ALA A 207 31.98 -21.95 -11.75
C ALA A 207 32.23 -23.38 -12.26
N ARG A 208 31.74 -23.72 -13.46
CA ARG A 208 31.99 -25.02 -14.09
C ARG A 208 33.46 -25.18 -14.48
N GLU A 209 34.08 -24.14 -15.03
CA GLU A 209 35.51 -24.15 -15.35
C GLU A 209 36.37 -24.31 -14.11
N LEU A 210 36.05 -23.58 -13.03
CA LEU A 210 36.71 -23.72 -11.73
C LEU A 210 36.59 -25.15 -11.20
N ALA A 211 35.39 -25.73 -11.22
CA ALA A 211 35.18 -27.11 -10.79
C ALA A 211 35.99 -28.11 -11.64
N ALA A 212 36.03 -27.92 -12.96
CA ALA A 212 36.80 -28.76 -13.87
C ALA A 212 38.32 -28.65 -13.64
N LEU A 213 38.82 -27.44 -13.37
CA LEU A 213 40.22 -27.21 -13.03
C LEU A 213 40.55 -27.80 -11.65
N GLN A 214 39.72 -27.57 -10.64
CA GLN A 214 39.89 -28.16 -9.31
C GLN A 214 39.93 -29.69 -9.36
N ALA A 215 39.15 -30.33 -10.24
CA ALA A 215 39.21 -31.78 -10.44
C ALA A 215 40.51 -32.26 -11.11
N LYS A 216 41.16 -31.43 -11.93
CA LYS A 216 42.43 -31.74 -12.61
C LYS A 216 43.66 -31.53 -11.72
N VAL A 217 43.60 -30.57 -10.78
CA VAL A 217 44.69 -30.26 -9.83
C VAL A 217 45.23 -31.50 -9.10
N PRO A 218 44.42 -32.35 -8.43
CA PRO A 218 44.96 -33.49 -7.68
C PRO A 218 45.60 -34.55 -8.58
N ARG A 219 45.12 -34.72 -9.81
CA ARG A 219 45.74 -35.64 -10.77
C ARG A 219 47.10 -35.14 -11.19
N LYS A 220 47.21 -33.85 -11.53
CA LYS A 220 48.49 -33.21 -11.87
C LYS A 220 49.45 -33.17 -10.69
N ALA A 221 48.96 -32.97 -9.47
CA ALA A 221 49.77 -33.08 -8.26
C ALA A 221 50.35 -34.50 -8.09
N LYS A 222 49.52 -35.55 -8.23
CA LYS A 222 49.99 -36.94 -8.19
C LYS A 222 50.99 -37.27 -9.30
N GLU A 223 50.77 -36.79 -10.51
CA GLU A 223 51.72 -36.94 -11.63
C GLU A 223 53.06 -36.24 -11.31
N ALA A 224 53.02 -35.03 -10.77
CA ALA A 224 54.23 -34.31 -10.36
C ALA A 224 54.97 -35.02 -9.23
N ASP A 225 54.26 -35.55 -8.23
CA ASP A 225 54.86 -36.31 -7.13
C ASP A 225 55.47 -37.64 -7.62
N ARG A 226 54.82 -38.32 -8.57
CA ARG A 226 55.38 -39.50 -9.23
C ARG A 226 56.66 -39.18 -9.98
N LEU A 227 56.67 -38.13 -10.80
CA LEU A 227 57.86 -37.71 -11.54
C LEU A 227 58.98 -37.29 -10.60
N ARG A 228 58.67 -36.62 -9.48
CA ARG A 228 59.67 -36.32 -8.42
C ARG A 228 60.25 -37.60 -7.82
N ALA A 229 59.41 -38.59 -7.52
CA ALA A 229 59.86 -39.89 -7.01
C ALA A 229 60.73 -40.65 -8.04
N GLU A 230 60.46 -40.50 -9.33
CA GLU A 230 61.28 -41.08 -10.41
C GLU A 230 62.60 -40.31 -10.64
N LEU A 231 62.64 -39.00 -10.39
CA LEU A 231 63.85 -38.18 -10.50
C LEU A 231 64.83 -38.39 -9.35
N GLN A 232 64.37 -38.56 -8.10
CA GLN A 232 65.23 -38.80 -6.93
C GLN A 232 66.28 -39.93 -7.11
N PRO A 233 65.94 -41.13 -7.61
CA PRO A 233 66.94 -42.18 -7.86
C PRO A 233 67.88 -41.84 -9.04
N LEU A 234 67.44 -41.01 -9.99
CA LEU A 234 68.31 -40.55 -11.09
C LEU A 234 69.29 -39.49 -10.62
N GLU A 235 68.85 -38.57 -9.76
CA GLU A 235 69.70 -37.55 -9.13
C GLU A 235 70.76 -38.18 -8.24
N THR A 236 70.38 -39.17 -7.41
CA THR A 236 71.35 -39.93 -6.59
C THR A 236 72.33 -40.74 -7.45
N LYS A 237 71.88 -41.38 -8.53
CA LYS A 237 72.78 -42.03 -9.51
C LYS A 237 73.73 -41.03 -10.17
N LEU A 238 73.24 -39.85 -10.52
CA LEU A 238 74.07 -38.78 -11.09
C LEU A 238 75.12 -38.30 -10.08
N GLN A 239 74.72 -38.07 -8.82
CA GLN A 239 75.64 -37.72 -7.73
C GLN A 239 76.70 -38.81 -7.53
N HIS A 240 76.31 -40.09 -7.41
CA HIS A 240 77.26 -41.20 -7.28
C HIS A 240 78.18 -41.33 -8.50
N SER A 241 77.68 -41.12 -9.71
CA SER A 241 78.51 -41.15 -10.92
C SER A 241 79.50 -39.97 -10.96
N ALA A 242 79.08 -38.79 -10.51
CA ALA A 242 79.93 -37.60 -10.43
C ALA A 242 80.99 -37.74 -9.33
N GLU A 243 80.64 -38.33 -8.18
CA GLU A 243 81.57 -38.69 -7.11
C GLU A 243 82.55 -39.76 -7.59
N ALA A 244 82.08 -40.83 -8.24
CA ALA A 244 82.95 -41.86 -8.81
C ALA A 244 83.90 -41.30 -9.88
N ALA A 245 83.44 -40.37 -10.72
CA ALA A 245 84.28 -39.67 -11.69
C ALA A 245 85.32 -38.78 -11.01
N ARG A 246 84.93 -38.03 -9.97
CA ARG A 246 85.86 -37.22 -9.16
C ARG A 246 86.88 -38.08 -8.44
N ASP A 247 86.49 -39.21 -7.87
CA ASP A 247 87.41 -40.13 -7.20
C ASP A 247 88.32 -40.86 -8.20
N ALA A 248 87.84 -41.20 -9.40
CA ALA A 248 88.68 -41.71 -10.48
C ALA A 248 89.71 -40.65 -10.94
N GLN A 249 89.29 -39.38 -11.02
CA GLN A 249 90.19 -38.27 -11.32
C GLN A 249 91.22 -38.06 -10.20
N ARG A 250 90.81 -38.06 -8.93
CA ARG A 250 91.74 -38.01 -7.79
C ARG A 250 92.68 -39.21 -7.75
N ARG A 251 92.24 -40.43 -8.09
CA ARG A 251 93.10 -41.61 -8.20
C ARG A 251 94.10 -41.47 -9.35
N LYS A 252 93.69 -40.90 -10.49
CA LYS A 252 94.59 -40.60 -11.61
C LYS A 252 95.61 -39.52 -11.24
N GLU A 253 95.18 -38.47 -10.55
CA GLU A 253 96.04 -37.40 -10.04
C GLU A 253 96.99 -37.90 -8.94
N ALA A 254 96.55 -38.79 -8.04
CA ALA A 254 97.40 -39.41 -7.04
C ALA A 254 98.41 -40.40 -7.66
N ALA A 255 98.00 -41.17 -8.68
CA ALA A 255 98.88 -42.06 -9.44
C ALA A 255 99.92 -41.29 -10.27
N LEU A 256 99.56 -40.12 -10.83
CA LEU A 256 100.48 -39.24 -11.55
C LEU A 256 101.33 -38.37 -10.62
N GLY A 257 100.80 -38.00 -9.45
CA GLY A 257 101.47 -37.20 -8.43
C GLY A 257 102.62 -37.95 -7.73
N GLY A 258 102.53 -39.28 -7.62
CA GLY A 258 103.65 -40.09 -7.13
C GLY A 258 104.87 -40.09 -8.05
N LEU A 259 104.68 -40.01 -9.38
CA LEU A 259 105.80 -39.92 -10.33
C LEU A 259 106.47 -38.54 -10.32
N ALA A 260 105.70 -37.48 -10.10
CA ALA A 260 106.23 -36.11 -10.04
C ALA A 260 107.01 -35.86 -8.74
N ASP A 261 106.51 -36.34 -7.59
CA ASP A 261 107.22 -36.24 -6.30
C ASP A 261 108.50 -37.09 -6.28
N ASP A 262 108.51 -38.29 -6.87
CA ASP A 262 109.73 -39.10 -6.99
C ASP A 262 110.79 -38.43 -7.89
N LEU A 263 110.36 -37.74 -8.95
CA LEU A 263 111.25 -36.98 -9.81
C LEU A 263 111.77 -35.70 -9.13
N GLU A 264 110.94 -35.00 -8.36
CA GLU A 264 111.37 -33.84 -7.58
C GLU A 264 112.31 -34.22 -6.44
N GLN A 265 112.06 -35.33 -5.73
CA GLN A 265 112.97 -35.83 -4.70
C GLN A 265 114.32 -36.22 -5.30
N ARG A 266 114.33 -36.89 -6.47
CA ARG A 266 115.58 -37.15 -7.22
C ARG A 266 116.26 -35.86 -7.65
N ALA A 267 115.54 -34.88 -8.19
CA ALA A 267 116.12 -33.60 -8.60
C ALA A 267 116.71 -32.81 -7.43
N ARG A 268 116.06 -32.83 -6.25
CA ARG A 268 116.61 -32.23 -5.01
C ARG A 268 117.87 -32.95 -4.55
N TRP A 269 117.88 -34.28 -4.60
CA TRP A 269 119.08 -35.07 -4.28
C TRP A 269 120.23 -34.77 -5.26
N TRP A 270 119.95 -34.71 -6.56
CA TRP A 270 120.94 -34.33 -7.58
C TRP A 270 121.47 -32.90 -7.36
N ARG A 271 120.62 -31.90 -7.10
CA ARG A 271 121.07 -30.54 -6.77
C ARG A 271 121.86 -30.45 -5.47
N ALA A 272 121.51 -31.23 -4.45
CA ALA A 272 122.27 -31.30 -3.20
C ALA A 272 123.64 -31.95 -3.43
N SER A 273 123.70 -33.03 -4.22
CA SER A 273 124.96 -33.67 -4.60
C SER A 273 125.83 -32.74 -5.45
N GLU A 274 125.22 -31.95 -6.34
CA GLU A 274 125.90 -30.93 -7.13
C GLU A 274 126.42 -29.78 -6.24
N GLY A 275 125.64 -29.34 -5.25
CA GLY A 275 126.07 -28.33 -4.27
C GLY A 275 127.30 -28.77 -3.48
N VAL A 276 127.30 -30.01 -2.95
CA VAL A 276 128.44 -30.59 -2.23
C VAL A 276 129.65 -30.74 -3.15
N LEU A 277 129.47 -31.18 -4.39
CA LEU A 277 130.56 -31.29 -5.37
C LEU A 277 131.13 -29.93 -5.77
N ARG A 278 130.29 -28.89 -5.88
CA ARG A 278 130.73 -27.51 -6.16
C ARG A 278 131.51 -26.91 -4.99
N GLU A 279 131.13 -27.19 -3.74
CA GLU A 279 131.85 -26.74 -2.54
C GLU A 279 133.24 -27.40 -2.40
N VAL A 280 133.37 -28.69 -2.74
CA VAL A 280 134.65 -29.42 -2.66
C VAL A 280 135.61 -29.07 -3.79
N LEU A 281 135.12 -28.64 -4.96
CA LEU A 281 135.94 -28.34 -6.14
C LEU A 281 136.30 -26.85 -6.31
N ASN A 282 135.79 -25.94 -5.48
CA ASN A 282 136.17 -24.52 -5.44
C ASN A 282 136.14 -23.81 -6.82
N ILE A 283 135.12 -24.11 -7.64
CA ILE A 283 134.93 -23.52 -8.97
C ILE A 283 133.98 -22.33 -8.84
N GLN A 284 134.51 -21.11 -8.97
CA GLN A 284 133.71 -19.89 -9.11
C GLN A 284 133.15 -19.77 -10.53
N ASN A 285 131.80 -19.72 -10.64
CA ASN A 285 131.00 -18.80 -11.45
C ASN A 285 129.51 -19.12 -11.29
#